data_AF-A0A318PHW4-F1
#
_entry.id   AF-A0A318PHW4-F1
#
_cell.length_a   1.000
_cell.length_b   1.000
_cell.length_c   1.000
_cell.angle_alpha   90.00
_cell.angle_beta   90.00
_cell.angle_gamma   90.00
#
_symmetry.space_group_name_H-M   'P 1'
#
loop_
_entity.id
_entity.type
_entity.pdbx_description
1 polymer ?
#
loop_
_entity_poly.entity_id
_entity_poly.type
_entity_poly.pdbx_seq_one_letter_code
_entity_poly.pdbx_strand_id
1 'polypeptide(L)'
;RTARLMPIKTIESFDFSFQPSLDRHRITALAQLEFINRAEVLHFLGPPGTGKSHLATAIGVAAVRAGRSVYRCSLAELLEALTRAEREGRLAEKIRFYTRASLLIVDEIGYLPITPGGANLFFQLVNARYEKGAMILTSNRGFAEWGEVFGDPVVATALLDRLLHHAVVVHIEGASYRLRQHADLIPEHTRAHANLMPPAAPKRRGRPPKHGAIDHLNG
;
A
#
# COMPACT_ATOMS: atom_id res chain seq x y z
N ARG A 1 24.70 18.77 10.18
CA ARG A 1 23.35 18.38 9.70
C ARG A 1 23.52 17.15 8.82
N THR A 2 23.12 15.98 9.28
CA THR A 2 23.30 14.72 8.53
C THR A 2 22.02 14.45 7.74
N ALA A 3 22.04 14.70 6.43
CA ALA A 3 20.92 14.31 5.56
C ALA A 3 21.02 12.80 5.31
N ARG A 4 20.11 12.01 5.91
CA ARG A 4 19.89 10.63 5.48
C ARG A 4 19.10 10.69 4.18
N LEU A 5 19.79 10.53 3.05
CA LEU A 5 19.15 10.33 1.75
C LEU A 5 18.46 8.96 1.78
N MET A 6 17.15 8.96 2.04
CA MET A 6 16.32 7.77 1.87
C MET A 6 16.23 7.47 0.37
N PRO A 7 16.51 6.24 -0.09
CA PRO A 7 16.36 5.90 -1.50
C PRO A 7 14.92 6.15 -1.95
N ILE A 8 14.75 6.85 -3.07
CA ILE A 8 13.44 7.04 -3.70
C ILE A 8 12.87 5.65 -3.99
N LYS A 9 11.66 5.38 -3.50
CA LYS A 9 10.95 4.14 -3.81
C LYS A 9 10.33 4.27 -5.19
N THR A 10 10.65 3.36 -6.10
CA THR A 10 10.04 3.31 -7.44
C THR A 10 9.45 1.92 -7.71
N ILE A 11 8.71 1.80 -8.81
CA ILE A 11 8.13 0.52 -9.23
C ILE A 11 9.24 -0.41 -9.74
N GLU A 12 10.23 0.14 -10.43
CA GLU A 12 11.39 -0.61 -10.94
C GLU A 12 12.24 -1.16 -9.80
N SER A 13 12.30 -0.46 -8.67
CA SER A 13 13.02 -0.91 -7.47
C SER A 13 12.23 -1.91 -6.62
N PHE A 14 11.02 -2.29 -7.00
CA PHE A 14 10.21 -3.24 -6.26
C PHE A 14 10.54 -4.68 -6.68
N ASP A 15 10.90 -5.52 -5.72
CA ASP A 15 11.25 -6.93 -5.96
C ASP A 15 9.98 -7.79 -6.07
N PHE A 16 9.39 -7.84 -7.26
CA PHE A 16 8.24 -8.70 -7.55
C PHE A 16 8.53 -10.19 -7.40
N SER A 17 9.80 -10.61 -7.44
CA SER A 17 10.14 -12.03 -7.22
C SER A 17 9.95 -12.44 -5.76
N PHE A 18 10.14 -11.50 -4.84
CA PHE A 18 9.87 -11.72 -3.41
C PHE A 18 8.38 -11.61 -3.07
N GLN A 19 7.59 -10.94 -3.92
CA GLN A 19 6.15 -10.80 -3.72
C GLN A 19 5.36 -11.40 -4.90
N PRO A 20 5.32 -12.74 -5.03
CA PRO A 20 4.71 -13.40 -6.18
C PRO A 20 3.18 -13.28 -6.21
N SER A 21 2.53 -12.88 -5.11
CA SER A 21 1.08 -12.65 -5.09
C SER A 21 0.67 -11.42 -5.91
N LEU A 22 1.63 -10.55 -6.27
CA LEU A 22 1.39 -9.35 -7.04
C LEU A 22 1.64 -9.57 -8.52
N ASP A 23 0.63 -9.27 -9.33
CA ASP A 23 0.82 -9.13 -10.77
C ASP A 23 1.56 -7.83 -11.11
N ARG A 24 2.78 -7.96 -11.60
CA ARG A 24 3.63 -6.85 -12.04
C ARG A 24 2.96 -6.00 -13.13
N HIS A 25 2.23 -6.62 -14.06
CA HIS A 25 1.57 -5.88 -15.14
C HIS A 25 0.48 -4.97 -14.57
N ARG A 26 -0.34 -5.50 -13.66
CA ARG A 26 -1.38 -4.74 -12.96
C ARG A 26 -0.78 -3.56 -12.17
N ILE A 27 0.30 -3.77 -11.42
CA ILE A 27 0.97 -2.68 -10.68
C ILE A 27 1.58 -1.63 -11.62
N THR A 28 2.17 -2.06 -12.72
CA THR A 28 2.75 -1.15 -13.73
C THR A 28 1.66 -0.32 -14.42
N ALA A 29 0.48 -0.91 -14.66
CA ALA A 29 -0.67 -0.20 -15.20
C ALA A 29 -1.19 0.87 -14.23
N LEU A 30 -1.25 0.57 -12.92
CA LEU A 30 -1.60 1.58 -11.90
C LEU A 30 -0.60 2.74 -11.86
N ALA A 31 0.67 2.48 -12.16
CA ALA A 31 1.70 3.51 -12.27
C ALA A 31 1.58 4.38 -13.53
N GLN A 32 0.67 4.06 -14.47
CA GLN A 32 0.27 4.96 -15.57
C GLN A 32 -0.73 6.03 -15.12
N LEU A 33 -1.19 5.98 -13.87
CA LEU A 33 -1.94 7.05 -13.19
C LEU A 33 -3.35 7.33 -13.72
N GLU A 34 -3.91 6.48 -14.58
CA GLU A 34 -5.24 6.70 -15.14
C GLU A 34 -6.34 6.76 -14.05
N PHE A 35 -6.15 6.02 -12.96
CA PHE A 35 -7.03 6.08 -11.78
C PHE A 35 -7.11 7.48 -11.16
N ILE A 36 -6.07 8.32 -11.33
CA ILE A 36 -6.08 9.71 -10.86
C ILE A 36 -7.08 10.55 -11.65
N ASN A 37 -7.14 10.36 -12.97
CA ASN A 37 -8.10 11.05 -13.84
C ASN A 37 -9.55 10.67 -13.52
N ARG A 38 -9.75 9.41 -13.13
CA ARG A 38 -11.07 8.84 -12.79
C ARG A 38 -11.49 9.09 -11.34
N ALA A 39 -10.68 9.80 -10.57
CA ALA A 39 -10.91 10.05 -9.14
C ALA A 39 -11.14 8.76 -8.30
N GLU A 40 -10.46 7.68 -8.67
CA GLU A 40 -10.60 6.37 -8.03
C GLU A 40 -9.76 6.24 -6.75
N VAL A 41 -10.15 5.31 -5.89
CA VAL A 41 -9.41 4.92 -4.69
C VAL A 41 -8.64 3.63 -4.96
N LEU A 42 -7.33 3.64 -4.73
CA LEU A 42 -6.50 2.45 -4.76
C LEU A 42 -6.20 1.97 -3.34
N HIS A 43 -6.64 0.75 -3.02
CA HIS A 43 -6.41 0.12 -1.72
C HIS A 43 -5.29 -0.90 -1.81
N PHE A 44 -4.26 -0.76 -0.98
CA PHE A 44 -3.28 -1.80 -0.72
C PHE A 44 -3.55 -2.45 0.63
N LEU A 45 -3.91 -3.72 0.62
CA LEU A 45 -4.27 -4.48 1.81
C LEU A 45 -3.33 -5.65 2.02
N GLY A 46 -3.02 -5.98 3.28
CA GLY A 46 -2.27 -7.19 3.61
C GLY A 46 -1.29 -7.03 4.77
N PRO A 47 -0.58 -8.11 5.17
CA PRO A 47 0.24 -8.13 6.38
C PRO A 47 1.37 -7.09 6.41
N PRO A 48 1.92 -6.76 7.59
CA PRO A 48 3.07 -5.86 7.71
C PRO A 48 4.28 -6.32 6.87
N GLY A 49 4.98 -5.38 6.25
CA GLY A 49 6.23 -5.66 5.53
C GLY A 49 6.06 -6.26 4.13
N THR A 50 4.84 -6.44 3.62
CA THR A 50 4.59 -7.03 2.28
C THR A 50 4.79 -6.09 1.10
N GLY A 51 5.00 -4.78 1.35
CA GLY A 51 5.31 -3.80 0.30
C GLY A 51 4.26 -2.72 0.04
N LYS A 52 3.11 -2.72 0.75
CA LYS A 52 2.01 -1.74 0.58
C LYS A 52 2.48 -0.28 0.51
N SER A 53 3.18 0.19 1.55
CA SER A 53 3.67 1.57 1.63
C SER A 53 4.74 1.88 0.58
N HIS A 54 5.53 0.88 0.15
CA HIS A 54 6.49 1.05 -0.95
C HIS A 54 5.74 1.31 -2.25
N LEU A 55 4.75 0.48 -2.59
CA LEU A 55 3.94 0.64 -3.81
C LEU A 55 3.20 1.97 -3.82
N ALA A 56 2.54 2.33 -2.72
CA ALA A 56 1.89 3.63 -2.57
C ALA A 56 2.86 4.79 -2.81
N THR A 57 4.05 4.73 -2.21
CA THR A 57 5.10 5.75 -2.40
C THR A 57 5.61 5.77 -3.84
N ALA A 58 5.82 4.61 -4.46
CA ALA A 58 6.33 4.51 -5.82
C ALA A 58 5.33 5.07 -6.86
N ILE A 59 4.04 4.81 -6.67
CA ILE A 59 2.98 5.42 -7.49
C ILE A 59 2.91 6.94 -7.23
N GLY A 60 3.06 7.36 -5.98
CA GLY A 60 3.18 8.79 -5.64
C GLY A 60 4.35 9.48 -6.34
N VAL A 61 5.51 8.82 -6.41
CA VAL A 61 6.68 9.31 -7.15
C VAL A 61 6.39 9.38 -8.65
N ALA A 62 5.72 8.39 -9.23
CA ALA A 62 5.29 8.44 -10.62
C ALA A 62 4.34 9.62 -10.87
N ALA A 63 3.39 9.88 -9.96
CA ALA A 63 2.48 11.01 -10.04
C ALA A 63 3.20 12.37 -9.98
N VAL A 64 4.17 12.54 -9.08
CA VAL A 64 5.01 13.75 -9.03
C VAL A 64 5.80 13.93 -10.32
N ARG A 65 6.40 12.86 -10.85
CA ARG A 65 7.13 12.90 -12.13
C ARG A 65 6.23 13.29 -13.32
N ALA A 66 4.96 12.91 -13.27
CA ALA A 66 3.94 13.31 -14.24
C ALA A 66 3.35 14.71 -13.99
N GLY A 67 3.95 15.51 -13.10
CA GLY A 67 3.52 16.88 -12.81
C GLY A 67 2.26 16.99 -11.94
N ARG A 68 1.83 15.92 -11.27
CA ARG A 68 0.65 15.93 -10.39
C ARG A 68 1.03 16.22 -8.95
N SER A 69 0.18 16.98 -8.25
CA SER A 69 0.37 17.26 -6.84
C SER A 69 0.01 16.02 -6.00
N VAL A 70 0.90 15.67 -5.07
CA VAL A 70 0.75 14.51 -4.19
C VAL A 70 0.90 14.96 -2.74
N TYR A 71 -0.02 14.54 -1.89
CA TYR A 71 0.12 14.67 -0.43
C TYR A 71 0.14 13.28 0.19
N ARG A 72 1.06 13.03 1.11
CA ARG A 72 1.19 11.74 1.81
C ARG A 72 1.29 11.99 3.31
N CYS A 73 0.53 11.21 4.08
CA CYS A 73 0.58 11.18 5.54
C CYS A 73 0.14 9.79 6.05
N SER A 74 0.41 9.48 7.32
CA SER A 74 -0.30 8.39 7.99
C SER A 74 -1.74 8.80 8.33
N LEU A 75 -2.61 7.82 8.60
CA LEU A 75 -3.95 8.12 9.10
C LEU A 75 -3.89 8.87 10.45
N ALA A 76 -2.93 8.53 11.32
CA ALA A 76 -2.79 9.17 12.62
C ALA A 76 -2.43 10.67 12.50
N GLU A 77 -1.45 11.00 11.65
CA GLU A 77 -1.07 12.39 11.36
C GLU A 77 -2.23 13.19 10.76
N LEU A 78 -2.97 12.54 9.85
CA LEU A 78 -4.13 13.14 9.20
C LEU A 78 -5.21 13.49 10.22
N LEU A 79 -5.56 12.54 11.09
CA LEU A 79 -6.55 12.73 12.14
C LEU A 79 -6.13 13.77 13.14
N GLU A 80 -4.88 13.75 13.62
CA GLU A 80 -4.37 14.76 14.55
C GLU A 80 -4.51 16.17 13.95
N ALA A 81 -4.15 16.33 12.67
CA ALA A 81 -4.24 17.60 11.97
C ALA A 81 -5.70 18.06 11.76
N LEU A 82 -6.62 17.14 11.50
CA LEU A 82 -8.05 17.45 11.37
C LEU A 82 -8.68 17.80 12.72
N THR A 83 -8.38 17.04 13.77
CA THR A 83 -8.86 17.30 15.14
C THR A 83 -8.37 18.65 15.65
N ARG A 84 -7.10 18.99 15.40
CA ARG A 84 -6.56 20.31 15.71
C ARG A 84 -7.32 21.41 14.97
N ALA A 85 -7.53 21.25 13.67
CA ALA A 85 -8.25 22.23 12.86
C ALA A 85 -9.71 22.39 13.29
N GLU A 86 -10.38 21.31 13.72
CA GLU A 86 -11.74 21.37 14.28
C GLU A 86 -11.79 22.19 15.56
N ARG A 87 -10.88 21.94 16.51
CA ARG A 87 -10.78 22.72 17.75
C ARG A 87 -10.51 24.20 17.50
N GLU A 88 -9.77 24.51 16.44
CA GLU A 88 -9.42 25.87 16.04
C GLU A 88 -10.48 26.54 15.14
N GLY A 89 -11.61 25.88 14.85
CA GLY A 89 -12.65 26.40 13.97
C GLY A 89 -12.26 26.49 12.49
N ARG A 90 -11.18 25.81 12.08
CA ARG A 90 -10.59 25.84 10.73
C ARG A 90 -10.70 24.52 9.98
N LEU A 91 -11.58 23.62 10.41
CA LEU A 91 -11.76 22.29 9.80
C LEU A 91 -12.03 22.37 8.29
N ALA A 92 -12.95 23.24 7.86
CA ALA A 92 -13.29 23.37 6.44
C ALA A 92 -12.10 23.79 5.58
N GLU A 93 -11.22 24.66 6.10
CA GLU A 93 -9.99 25.05 5.42
C GLU A 93 -9.00 23.88 5.33
N LYS A 94 -8.85 23.12 6.42
CA LYS A 94 -7.96 21.97 6.46
C LYS A 94 -8.42 20.84 5.55
N ILE A 95 -9.72 20.58 5.46
CA ILE A 95 -10.29 19.66 4.47
C ILE A 95 -9.99 20.16 3.05
N ARG A 96 -10.24 21.45 2.75
CA ARG A 96 -9.91 22.04 1.44
C ARG A 96 -8.43 21.92 1.09
N PHE A 97 -7.53 22.02 2.07
CA PHE A 97 -6.11 21.79 1.86
C PHE A 97 -5.83 20.36 1.35
N TYR A 98 -6.43 19.34 1.97
CA TYR A 98 -6.26 17.94 1.54
C TYR A 98 -7.00 17.60 0.24
N THR A 99 -8.04 18.34 -0.16
CA THR A 99 -8.73 18.11 -1.45
C THR A 99 -7.97 18.68 -2.64
N ARG A 100 -7.06 19.66 -2.44
CA ARG A 100 -6.29 20.29 -3.53
C ARG A 100 -5.28 19.37 -4.20
N ALA A 101 -4.76 18.37 -3.49
CA ALA A 101 -3.81 17.43 -4.07
C ALA A 101 -4.52 16.52 -5.09
N SER A 102 -3.94 16.35 -6.27
CA SER A 102 -4.43 15.40 -7.28
C SER A 102 -4.48 13.97 -6.72
N LEU A 103 -3.50 13.62 -5.88
CA LEU A 103 -3.42 12.34 -5.19
C LEU A 103 -3.19 12.54 -3.70
N LEU A 104 -4.09 12.00 -2.88
CA LEU A 104 -3.92 11.90 -1.42
C LEU A 104 -3.56 10.45 -1.05
N ILE A 105 -2.41 10.25 -0.39
CA ILE A 105 -1.96 8.96 0.09
C ILE A 105 -2.10 8.92 1.61
N VAL A 106 -2.93 8.01 2.12
CA VAL A 106 -3.12 7.77 3.55
C VAL A 106 -2.58 6.39 3.89
N ASP A 107 -1.48 6.36 4.63
CA ASP A 107 -0.79 5.13 5.02
C ASP A 107 -1.23 4.65 6.40
N GLU A 108 -1.02 3.37 6.69
CA GLU A 108 -1.12 2.80 8.06
C GLU A 108 -2.51 2.82 8.70
N ILE A 109 -3.57 2.64 7.89
CA ILE A 109 -4.92 2.44 8.43
C ILE A 109 -4.96 1.13 9.24
N GLY A 110 -5.56 1.18 10.43
CA GLY A 110 -5.73 0.01 11.30
C GLY A 110 -4.55 -0.30 12.23
N TYR A 111 -3.52 0.55 12.28
CA TYR A 111 -2.38 0.39 13.19
C TYR A 111 -2.57 1.02 14.57
N LEU A 112 -3.12 2.23 14.63
CA LEU A 112 -3.35 2.96 15.87
C LEU A 112 -4.86 3.09 16.11
N PRO A 113 -5.29 3.05 17.38
CA PRO A 113 -6.69 3.32 17.71
C PRO A 113 -7.03 4.76 17.31
N ILE A 114 -8.21 4.91 16.73
CA ILE A 114 -8.73 6.20 16.29
C ILE A 114 -9.32 6.91 17.51
N THR A 115 -8.97 8.18 17.71
CA THR A 115 -9.55 9.00 18.77
C THR A 115 -11.06 9.18 18.56
N PRO A 116 -11.87 9.35 19.61
CA PRO A 116 -13.29 9.65 19.48
C PRO A 116 -13.54 10.82 18.51
N GLY A 117 -14.49 10.66 17.60
CA GLY A 117 -14.79 11.64 16.53
C GLY A 117 -13.83 11.62 15.34
N GLY A 118 -12.68 10.94 15.44
CA GLY A 118 -11.72 10.81 14.33
C GLY A 118 -12.31 10.16 13.08
N ALA A 119 -13.17 9.15 13.26
CA ALA A 119 -13.89 8.52 12.15
C ALA A 119 -14.77 9.52 11.39
N ASN A 120 -15.47 10.42 12.09
CA ASN A 120 -16.29 11.47 11.48
C ASN A 120 -15.44 12.49 10.72
N LEU A 121 -14.28 12.87 11.26
CA LEU A 121 -13.34 13.77 10.59
C LEU A 121 -12.80 13.16 9.29
N PHE A 122 -12.40 11.88 9.34
CA PHE A 122 -11.95 11.18 8.16
C PHE A 122 -13.06 11.00 7.14
N PHE A 123 -14.29 10.69 7.58
CA PHE A 123 -15.47 10.63 6.73
C PHE A 123 -15.73 11.95 6.00
N GLN A 124 -15.66 13.10 6.69
CA GLN A 124 -15.83 14.41 6.06
C GLN A 124 -14.81 14.65 4.94
N LEU A 125 -13.54 14.27 5.16
CA LEU A 125 -12.50 14.37 4.14
C LEU A 125 -12.74 13.41 2.96
N VAL A 126 -13.07 12.15 3.24
CA VAL A 126 -13.40 11.15 2.20
C VAL A 126 -14.58 11.65 1.36
N ASN A 127 -15.64 12.14 2.00
CA ASN A 127 -16.80 12.69 1.31
C ASN A 127 -16.46 13.93 0.47
N ALA A 128 -15.53 14.76 0.91
CA ALA A 128 -15.06 15.92 0.15
C ALA A 128 -14.23 15.54 -1.09
N ARG A 129 -13.57 14.36 -1.08
CA ARG A 129 -12.78 13.83 -2.20
C ARG A 129 -13.54 12.83 -3.08
N TYR A 130 -14.65 12.27 -2.60
CA TYR A 130 -15.47 11.31 -3.30
C TYR A 130 -15.86 11.83 -4.70
N GLU A 131 -15.56 11.04 -5.73
CA GLU A 131 -15.73 11.36 -7.17
C GLU A 131 -15.01 12.63 -7.66
N LYS A 132 -14.11 13.20 -6.84
CA LYS A 132 -13.44 14.50 -7.12
C LYS A 132 -11.93 14.42 -7.07
N GLY A 133 -11.35 13.47 -6.34
CA GLY A 133 -9.91 13.35 -6.24
C GLY A 133 -9.46 11.96 -5.79
N ALA A 134 -8.48 11.41 -6.49
CA ALA A 134 -8.00 10.05 -6.24
C ALA A 134 -7.28 9.91 -4.90
N MET A 135 -7.33 8.70 -4.35
CA MET A 135 -6.71 8.37 -3.07
C MET A 135 -5.94 7.05 -3.19
N ILE A 136 -4.84 6.92 -2.43
CA ILE A 136 -4.23 5.62 -2.14
C ILE A 136 -4.33 5.39 -0.65
N LEU A 137 -4.91 4.25 -0.26
CA LEU A 137 -5.02 3.83 1.13
C LEU A 137 -4.21 2.56 1.35
N THR A 138 -3.48 2.49 2.46
CA THR A 138 -2.85 1.24 2.89
C THR A 138 -3.40 0.80 4.24
N SER A 139 -3.63 -0.51 4.38
CA SER A 139 -4.12 -1.10 5.61
C SER A 139 -3.52 -2.49 5.82
N ASN A 140 -3.25 -2.84 7.07
CA ASN A 140 -2.96 -4.22 7.47
C ASN A 140 -4.20 -5.02 7.86
N ARG A 141 -5.36 -4.36 7.92
CA ARG A 141 -6.68 -4.90 8.24
C ARG A 141 -7.54 -5.03 6.99
N GLY A 142 -8.35 -6.08 6.91
CA GLY A 142 -9.38 -6.21 5.87
C GLY A 142 -10.57 -5.28 6.15
N PHE A 143 -11.40 -5.00 5.14
CA PHE A 143 -12.55 -4.09 5.30
C PHE A 143 -13.56 -4.54 6.36
N ALA A 144 -13.71 -5.84 6.59
CA ALA A 144 -14.57 -6.38 7.65
C ALA A 144 -14.17 -5.89 9.06
N GLU A 145 -12.89 -5.60 9.28
CA GLU A 145 -12.37 -5.14 10.56
C GLU A 145 -12.45 -3.60 10.69
N TRP A 146 -12.86 -2.86 9.65
CA TRP A 146 -12.86 -1.40 9.70
C TRP A 146 -13.90 -0.84 10.68
N GLY A 147 -14.99 -1.58 10.94
CA GLY A 147 -15.93 -1.22 12.01
C GLY A 147 -15.25 -1.08 13.37
N GLU A 148 -14.34 -2.01 13.70
CA GLU A 148 -13.56 -1.98 14.94
C GLU A 148 -12.49 -0.88 14.90
N VAL A 149 -11.80 -0.72 13.77
CA VAL A 149 -10.76 0.30 13.59
C VAL A 149 -11.30 1.72 13.82
N PHE A 150 -12.49 2.02 13.27
CA PHE A 150 -13.10 3.34 13.39
C PHE A 150 -13.94 3.52 14.66
N GLY A 151 -14.20 2.45 15.42
CA GLY A 151 -14.95 2.49 16.68
C GLY A 151 -16.44 2.82 16.55
N ASP A 152 -16.93 3.02 15.33
CA ASP A 152 -18.34 3.25 15.00
C ASP A 152 -18.67 2.48 13.70
N PRO A 153 -19.39 1.35 13.80
CA PRO A 153 -19.75 0.54 12.64
C PRO A 153 -20.61 1.28 11.61
N VAL A 154 -21.43 2.24 12.03
CA VAL A 154 -22.31 3.00 11.13
C VAL A 154 -21.47 3.95 10.28
N VAL A 155 -20.59 4.72 10.92
CA VAL A 155 -19.66 5.63 10.22
C VAL A 155 -18.70 4.84 9.34
N ALA A 156 -18.18 3.70 9.83
CA ALA A 156 -17.30 2.82 9.06
C ALA A 156 -17.99 2.31 7.79
N THR A 157 -19.26 1.90 7.88
CA THR A 157 -20.05 1.43 6.73
C THR A 157 -20.22 2.55 5.70
N ALA A 158 -20.62 3.75 6.14
CA ALA A 158 -20.80 4.89 5.26
C ALA A 158 -19.48 5.36 4.60
N LEU A 159 -18.36 5.17 5.29
CA LEU A 159 -17.02 5.46 4.79
C LEU A 159 -16.57 4.43 3.75
N LEU A 160 -16.78 3.14 4.02
CA LEU A 160 -16.49 2.05 3.09
C LEU A 160 -17.31 2.16 1.80
N ASP A 161 -18.59 2.48 1.90
CA ASP A 161 -19.48 2.71 0.76
C ASP A 161 -18.86 3.68 -0.26
N ARG A 162 -18.38 4.85 0.21
CA ARG A 162 -17.71 5.85 -0.64
C ARG A 162 -16.33 5.40 -1.13
N LEU A 163 -15.55 4.74 -0.28
CA LEU A 163 -14.19 4.33 -0.62
C LEU A 163 -14.12 3.12 -1.54
N LEU A 164 -15.21 2.35 -1.66
CA LEU A 164 -15.26 1.13 -2.45
C LEU A 164 -16.07 1.26 -3.75
N HIS A 165 -16.89 2.31 -3.89
CA HIS A 165 -17.70 2.50 -5.10
C HIS A 165 -16.84 2.58 -6.37
N HIS A 166 -15.83 3.47 -6.40
CA HIS A 166 -14.87 3.60 -7.51
C HIS A 166 -13.47 3.24 -7.03
N ALA A 167 -13.22 1.93 -6.89
CA ALA A 167 -12.01 1.46 -6.24
C ALA A 167 -11.29 0.33 -6.99
N VAL A 168 -9.96 0.35 -6.89
CA VAL A 168 -9.10 -0.78 -7.23
C VAL A 168 -8.54 -1.34 -5.94
N VAL A 169 -8.79 -2.61 -5.66
CA VAL A 169 -8.28 -3.28 -4.46
C VAL A 169 -7.14 -4.23 -4.83
N VAL A 170 -5.98 -4.04 -4.22
CA VAL A 170 -4.79 -4.87 -4.37
C VAL A 170 -4.50 -5.53 -3.01
N HIS A 171 -4.81 -6.82 -2.93
CA HIS A 171 -4.39 -7.66 -1.82
C HIS A 171 -2.96 -8.14 -2.03
N ILE A 172 -2.14 -7.98 -1.00
CA ILE A 172 -0.73 -8.39 -0.97
C ILE A 172 -0.58 -9.42 0.13
N GLU A 173 -0.31 -10.66 -0.26
CA GLU A 173 -0.04 -11.75 0.67
C GLU A 173 1.46 -11.96 0.82
N GLY A 174 1.92 -13.04 1.43
CA GLY A 174 3.36 -13.36 1.48
C GLY A 174 4.15 -12.75 2.64
N ALA A 175 5.45 -13.05 2.64
CA ALA A 175 6.33 -12.78 3.77
C ALA A 175 6.72 -11.31 3.90
N SER A 176 7.12 -10.91 5.11
CA SER A 176 7.65 -9.57 5.37
C SER A 176 9.03 -9.39 4.72
N TYR A 177 9.14 -8.43 3.80
CA TYR A 177 10.42 -8.06 3.19
C TYR A 177 11.42 -7.53 4.22
N ARG A 178 10.93 -6.86 5.27
CA ARG A 178 11.78 -6.32 6.35
C ARG A 178 12.43 -7.45 7.16
N LEU A 179 11.72 -8.55 7.36
CA LEU A 179 12.23 -9.70 8.11
C LEU A 179 13.16 -10.58 7.27
N ARG A 180 13.10 -10.51 5.93
CA ARG A 180 14.07 -11.18 5.03
C ARG A 180 15.52 -10.82 5.38
N GLN A 181 15.80 -9.54 5.64
CA GLN A 181 17.15 -9.08 6.01
C GLN A 181 17.60 -9.61 7.39
N HIS A 182 16.66 -10.01 8.24
CA HIS A 182 16.92 -10.58 9.56
C HIS A 182 16.83 -12.10 9.59
N ALA A 183 16.22 -12.76 8.59
CA ALA A 183 16.07 -14.21 8.55
C ALA A 183 17.43 -14.92 8.56
N ASP A 184 18.44 -14.34 7.91
CA ASP A 184 19.83 -14.82 7.94
C ASP A 184 20.52 -14.61 9.31
N LEU A 185 19.95 -13.76 10.17
CA LEU A 185 20.46 -13.43 11.51
C LEU A 185 19.66 -14.11 12.65
N ILE A 186 18.52 -14.74 12.35
CA ILE A 186 17.65 -15.39 13.34
C ILE A 186 17.98 -16.90 13.39
N PRO A 187 18.35 -17.45 14.57
CA PRO A 187 18.57 -18.88 14.76
C PRO A 187 17.37 -19.74 14.35
N GLU A 188 17.64 -20.92 13.77
CA GLU A 188 16.60 -21.81 13.19
C GLU A 188 15.44 -22.14 14.13
N HIS A 189 15.73 -22.28 15.43
CA HIS A 189 14.74 -22.67 16.45
C HIS A 189 13.65 -21.62 16.69
N THR A 190 13.88 -20.35 16.34
CA THR A 190 12.88 -19.27 16.52
C THR A 190 11.98 -19.09 15.29
N ARG A 191 12.31 -19.73 14.15
CA ARG A 191 11.62 -19.50 12.85
C ARG A 191 10.21 -20.10 12.78
N ALA A 192 9.91 -21.13 13.57
CA ALA A 192 8.67 -21.89 13.48
C ALA A 192 7.43 -21.19 14.08
N HIS A 193 7.61 -20.24 14.99
CA HIS A 193 6.49 -19.64 15.75
C HIS A 193 5.88 -18.37 15.16
N ALA A 194 6.44 -17.81 14.08
CA ALA A 194 6.09 -16.46 13.63
C ALA A 194 5.69 -16.34 12.14
N ASN A 195 5.36 -17.44 11.45
CA ASN A 195 5.10 -17.44 10.00
C ASN A 195 6.23 -16.70 9.22
N LEU A 196 7.48 -16.98 9.60
CA LEU A 196 8.69 -16.28 9.12
C LEU A 196 9.31 -16.87 7.86
N MET A 197 8.65 -17.81 7.18
CA MET A 197 9.28 -18.45 6.03
C MET A 197 9.30 -17.46 4.85
N PRO A 198 10.48 -17.03 4.36
CA PRO A 198 10.54 -16.36 3.08
C PRO A 198 10.00 -17.31 2.00
N PRO A 199 9.34 -16.79 0.94
CA PRO A 199 8.91 -17.64 -0.16
C PRO A 199 10.11 -18.42 -0.71
N ALA A 200 9.89 -19.69 -1.03
CA ALA A 200 10.94 -20.54 -1.59
C ALA A 200 11.53 -19.86 -2.83
N ALA A 201 12.87 -19.83 -2.91
CA ALA A 201 13.55 -19.22 -4.06
C ALA A 201 13.03 -19.85 -5.37
N PRO A 202 12.79 -19.05 -6.42
CA PRO A 202 12.29 -19.58 -7.69
C PRO A 202 13.28 -20.64 -8.21
N LYS A 203 12.79 -21.86 -8.43
CA LYS A 203 13.59 -22.95 -9.02
C LYS A 203 14.12 -22.46 -10.36
N ARG A 204 15.44 -22.28 -10.47
CA ARG A 204 16.10 -22.06 -11.77
C ARG A 204 15.72 -23.24 -12.66
N ARG A 205 14.99 -22.98 -13.76
CA ARG A 205 14.74 -24.00 -14.80
C ARG A 205 16.10 -24.50 -15.26
N GLY A 206 16.41 -25.75 -14.93
CA GLY A 206 17.64 -26.41 -15.34
C GLY A 206 17.74 -26.42 -16.86
N ARG A 207 18.95 -26.20 -17.37
CA ARG A 207 19.31 -26.33 -18.78
C ARG A 207 18.83 -27.70 -19.28
N PRO A 208 18.15 -27.80 -20.43
CA PRO A 208 17.72 -29.09 -20.96
C PRO A 208 18.94 -29.98 -21.23
N PRO A 209 18.85 -31.29 -20.98
CA PRO A 209 19.96 -32.22 -21.18
C PRO A 209 20.35 -32.24 -22.67
N LYS A 210 21.64 -32.14 -22.95
CA LYS A 210 22.17 -32.37 -24.31
C LYS A 210 21.83 -33.81 -24.70
N HIS A 211 21.05 -33.97 -25.77
CA HIS A 211 20.90 -35.27 -26.42
C HIS A 211 22.30 -35.76 -26.81
N GLY A 212 22.67 -36.93 -26.29
CA GLY A 212 23.88 -37.64 -26.66
C GLY A 212 23.84 -37.97 -28.15
N ALA A 213 24.98 -37.75 -28.81
CA ALA A 213 25.23 -38.20 -30.16
C ALA A 213 24.98 -39.72 -30.23
N ILE A 214 24.19 -40.13 -31.21
CA ILE A 214 24.04 -41.52 -31.60
C ILE A 214 25.31 -41.85 -32.39
N ASP A 215 26.20 -42.64 -31.80
CA ASP A 215 27.32 -43.25 -32.50
C ASP A 215 26.75 -44.22 -33.56
N HIS A 216 26.87 -43.83 -34.83
CA HIS A 216 26.86 -44.77 -35.93
C HIS A 216 28.25 -45.40 -36.02
N LEU A 217 28.37 -46.69 -35.68
CA LEU A 217 29.43 -47.59 -36.18
C LEU A 217 29.04 -49.06 -35.98
N ASN A 218 28.60 -49.66 -37.08
CA ASN A 218 28.78 -51.03 -37.60
C ASN A 218 28.72 -52.26 -36.67
N GLY A 219 27.84 -53.19 -37.11
CA GLY A 219 27.82 -54.62 -36.80
C GLY A 219 26.70 -55.29 -37.57
#